data_AF-A0A8H9GW51-F1
#
_entry.id   AF-A0A8H9GW51-F1
#
_cell.length_a   1.000
_cell.length_b   1.000
_cell.length_c   1.000
_cell.angle_alpha   90.00
_cell.angle_beta   90.00
_cell.angle_gamma   90.00
#
_symmetry.space_group_name_H-M   'P 1'
#
loop_
_entity.id
_entity.type
_entity.pdbx_description
1 polymer ?
#
loop_
_entity_poly.entity_id
_entity_poly.type
_entity_poly.pdbx_seq_one_letter_code
_entity_poly.pdbx_strand_id
1 'polypeptide(L)'
;MKPLIVAAFINEDLTTPGQTYDTPMRRRVGRASIGDIVPHSARLNTQQILRYSSNVGISELVEPFTPQAMHGYLRAFGFGCAPAVG
;
A
#
# COMPACT_ATOMS: atom_id res chain seq x y z
N MET A 1 3.31 4.05 -7.21
CA MET A 1 2.91 4.40 -5.82
C MET A 1 3.10 3.26 -4.83
N LYS A 2 2.65 2.03 -5.11
CA LYS A 2 2.67 0.93 -4.12
C LYS A 2 4.02 0.64 -3.44
N PRO A 3 5.17 0.62 -4.15
CA PRO A 3 6.46 0.40 -3.47
C PRO A 3 6.81 1.47 -2.45
N LEU A 4 6.44 2.73 -2.70
CA LEU A 4 6.69 3.85 -1.78
C LEU A 4 5.81 3.74 -0.53
N ILE A 5 4.56 3.32 -0.70
CA ILE A 5 3.66 3.02 0.41
C ILE A 5 4.26 1.89 1.25
N VAL A 6 4.64 0.76 0.63
CA VAL A 6 5.24 -0.36 1.38
C VAL A 6 6.53 0.05 2.08
N ALA A 7 7.37 0.88 1.45
CA ALA A 7 8.59 1.40 2.08
C ALA A 7 8.29 2.25 3.33
N ALA A 8 7.30 3.15 3.27
CA ALA A 8 6.86 3.92 4.42
C ALA A 8 6.39 3.02 5.58
N PHE A 9 5.65 1.96 5.25
CA PHE A 9 5.15 1.02 6.25
C PHE A 9 6.24 0.18 6.90
N ILE A 10 7.24 -0.22 6.13
CA ILE A 10 8.43 -0.90 6.67
C ILE A 10 9.20 0.07 7.58
N ASN A 11 9.33 1.34 7.19
CA ASN A 11 10.06 2.34 7.98
C ASN A 11 9.39 2.68 9.32
N GLU A 12 8.06 2.52 9.41
CA GLU A 12 7.27 2.69 10.64
C GLU A 12 7.08 1.36 11.42
N ASP A 13 7.75 0.27 11.02
CA ASP A 13 7.60 -1.07 11.59
C ASP A 13 6.14 -1.60 11.57
N LEU A 14 5.31 -1.10 10.65
CA LEU A 14 3.90 -1.49 10.50
C LEU A 14 3.71 -2.72 9.60
N THR A 15 4.76 -3.12 8.89
CA THR A 15 4.79 -4.35 8.12
C THR A 15 6.20 -4.91 8.04
N THR A 16 6.31 -6.20 7.82
CA THR A 16 7.57 -6.85 7.43
C THR A 16 7.40 -7.52 6.07
N PRO A 17 8.49 -7.81 5.33
CA PRO A 17 8.39 -8.45 4.01
C PRO A 17 7.57 -9.76 3.99
N GLY A 18 7.61 -10.53 5.08
CA GLY A 18 6.92 -11.81 5.23
C GLY A 18 5.54 -11.74 5.91
N GLN A 19 5.14 -10.58 6.43
CA GLN A 19 3.84 -10.44 7.10
C GLN A 19 2.71 -10.68 6.13
N THR A 20 1.73 -11.50 6.54
CA THR A 20 0.63 -11.96 5.69
C THR A 20 -0.68 -11.24 6.02
N TYR A 21 -1.44 -10.93 4.98
CA TYR A 21 -2.71 -10.22 5.05
C TYR A 21 -3.79 -10.99 4.31
N ASP A 22 -5.04 -10.78 4.70
CA ASP A 22 -6.19 -11.27 3.94
C ASP A 22 -6.41 -10.34 2.74
N THR A 23 -6.30 -10.90 1.55
CA THR A 23 -6.31 -10.18 0.27
C THR A 23 -7.21 -10.94 -0.71
N PRO A 24 -8.54 -10.96 -0.49
CA PRO A 24 -9.46 -11.54 -1.47
C PRO A 24 -9.38 -10.79 -2.79
N MET A 25 -9.80 -11.41 -3.90
CA MET A 25 -9.76 -10.76 -5.23
C MET A 25 -10.60 -9.47 -5.30
N ARG A 26 -11.57 -9.29 -4.39
CA ARG A 26 -12.38 -8.08 -4.26
C ARG A 26 -12.68 -7.78 -2.79
N ARG A 27 -12.74 -6.50 -2.44
CA ARG A 27 -13.23 -6.00 -1.14
C ARG A 27 -14.06 -4.73 -1.31
N ARG A 28 -14.92 -4.45 -0.33
CA ARG A 28 -15.64 -3.17 -0.26
C ARG A 28 -14.95 -2.24 0.73
N VAL A 29 -14.75 -0.98 0.33
CA VAL A 29 -14.25 0.09 1.18
C VAL A 29 -15.26 1.22 1.11
N GLY A 30 -16.02 1.42 2.19
CA GLY A 30 -17.19 2.30 2.18
C GLY A 30 -18.18 1.92 1.07
N ARG A 31 -18.42 2.84 0.14
CA ARG A 31 -19.31 2.63 -1.02
C ARG A 31 -18.61 2.09 -2.27
N ALA A 32 -17.28 2.02 -2.26
CA ALA A 32 -16.49 1.57 -3.40
C ALA A 32 -16.16 0.07 -3.31
N SER A 33 -15.99 -0.56 -4.47
CA SER A 33 -15.49 -1.92 -4.60
C SER A 33 -14.10 -1.90 -5.22
N ILE A 34 -13.12 -2.44 -4.51
CA ILE A 34 -11.73 -2.55 -4.95
C ILE A 34 -11.51 -3.99 -5.40
N GLY A 35 -10.85 -4.17 -6.55
CA GLY A 35 -10.54 -5.49 -7.08
C GLY A 35 -9.13 -5.59 -7.63
N ASP A 36 -8.62 -6.81 -7.59
CA ASP A 36 -7.36 -7.19 -8.19
C ASP A 36 -7.58 -7.76 -9.58
N ILE A 37 -6.65 -7.45 -10.48
CA ILE A 37 -6.71 -7.88 -11.88
C ILE A 37 -6.01 -9.22 -12.06
N VAL A 38 -4.86 -9.41 -11.39
CA VAL A 38 -4.07 -10.64 -11.49
C VAL A 38 -4.57 -11.64 -10.46
N PRO A 39 -4.96 -12.86 -10.85
CA PRO A 39 -5.37 -13.89 -9.89
C PRO A 39 -4.25 -14.26 -8.93
N HIS A 40 -4.59 -14.40 -7.65
CA HIS A 40 -3.69 -14.87 -6.59
C HIS A 40 -4.47 -15.53 -5.45
N SER A 41 -3.75 -16.12 -4.48
CA SER A 41 -4.35 -16.65 -3.26
C SER A 41 -5.08 -15.56 -2.48
N ALA A 42 -6.12 -15.92 -1.74
CA ALA A 42 -6.87 -15.00 -0.90
C ALA A 42 -6.06 -14.42 0.28
N ARG A 43 -4.80 -14.84 0.43
CA ARG A 43 -3.84 -14.32 1.42
C ARG A 43 -2.52 -14.07 0.72
N LEU A 44 -1.93 -12.91 0.95
CA LEU A 44 -0.65 -12.50 0.39
C LEU A 44 0.23 -11.92 1.50
N ASN A 45 1.54 -12.15 1.40
CA ASN A 45 2.51 -11.39 2.19
C ASN A 45 2.89 -10.06 1.53
N THR A 46 3.56 -9.17 2.25
CA THR A 46 3.95 -7.83 1.75
C THR A 46 4.73 -7.86 0.44
N GLN A 47 5.67 -8.81 0.28
CA GLN A 47 6.40 -8.99 -0.98
C GLN A 47 5.46 -9.41 -2.11
N GLN A 48 4.53 -10.32 -1.84
CA GLN A 48 3.56 -10.80 -2.82
C GLN A 48 2.54 -9.72 -3.20
N ILE A 49 2.15 -8.85 -2.26
CA ILE A 49 1.31 -7.68 -2.55
C ILE A 49 1.96 -6.79 -3.63
N LEU A 50 3.28 -6.58 -3.55
CA LEU A 50 4.02 -5.88 -4.60
C LEU A 50 4.15 -6.72 -5.88
N ARG A 51 4.47 -8.01 -5.77
CA ARG A 51 4.62 -8.92 -6.91
C ARG A 51 3.36 -8.99 -7.78
N TYR A 52 2.20 -9.14 -7.15
CA TYR A 52 0.91 -9.20 -7.84
C TYR A 52 0.31 -7.82 -8.10
N SER A 53 0.95 -6.75 -7.59
CA SER A 53 0.38 -5.41 -7.56
C SER A 53 -1.07 -5.45 -7.06
N SER A 54 -1.31 -6.09 -5.92
CA SER A 54 -2.65 -6.22 -5.35
C SER A 54 -3.13 -4.83 -4.87
N ASN A 55 -4.20 -4.33 -5.47
CA ASN A 55 -4.93 -3.16 -4.98
C ASN A 55 -5.57 -3.47 -3.64
N VAL A 56 -6.19 -4.65 -3.50
CA VAL A 56 -6.82 -5.08 -2.24
C VAL A 56 -5.78 -5.12 -1.12
N GLY A 57 -4.63 -5.74 -1.34
CA GLY A 57 -3.56 -5.84 -0.33
C GLY A 57 -2.98 -4.48 0.07
N ILE A 58 -2.78 -3.57 -0.87
CA ILE A 58 -2.36 -2.20 -0.51
C ILE A 58 -3.45 -1.46 0.26
N SER A 59 -4.71 -1.62 -0.13
CA SER A 59 -5.84 -1.03 0.60
C SER A 59 -5.89 -1.54 2.04
N GLU A 60 -5.45 -2.77 2.30
CA GLU A 60 -5.48 -3.42 3.61
C GLU A 60 -4.37 -2.88 4.48
N LEU A 61 -3.17 -2.81 3.91
CA LEU A 61 -2.02 -2.19 4.55
C LEU A 61 -2.33 -0.77 5.01
N VAL A 62 -2.97 0.06 4.17
CA VAL A 62 -3.16 1.49 4.49
C VAL A 62 -4.33 1.79 5.43
N GLU A 63 -5.20 0.84 5.70
CA GLU A 63 -6.40 1.04 6.53
C GLU A 63 -6.11 1.52 7.97
N PRO A 64 -5.10 0.98 8.69
CA PRO A 64 -4.72 1.50 10.01
C PRO A 64 -3.98 2.84 9.99
N PHE A 65 -3.61 3.37 8.81
CA PHE A 65 -2.71 4.51 8.71
C PHE A 65 -3.47 5.82 8.50
N THR A 66 -3.08 6.86 9.24
CA THR A 66 -3.78 8.14 9.14
C THR A 66 -3.49 8.81 7.80
N PRO A 67 -4.47 9.51 7.19
CA PRO A 67 -4.24 10.29 5.98
C PRO A 67 -3.08 11.30 6.12
N GLN A 68 -2.89 11.85 7.31
CA GLN A 68 -1.82 12.80 7.65
C GLN A 68 -0.44 12.15 7.54
N ALA A 69 -0.27 10.94 8.09
CA ALA A 69 0.99 10.22 8.01
C ALA A 69 1.33 9.87 6.55
N MET A 70 0.35 9.40 5.76
CA MET A 70 0.55 9.12 4.33
C MET A 70 0.96 10.38 3.57
N HIS A 71 0.28 11.49 3.80
CA HIS A 71 0.61 12.78 3.18
C HIS A 71 2.03 13.24 3.53
N GLY A 72 2.44 13.07 4.80
CA GLY A 72 3.80 13.36 5.26
C GLY A 72 4.85 12.58 4.47
N TYR A 73 4.66 11.27 4.29
CA TYR A 73 5.56 10.43 3.48
C TYR A 73 5.61 10.86 2.01
N LEU A 74 4.46 11.16 1.41
CA LEU A 74 4.41 11.66 0.03
C LEU A 74 5.18 12.98 -0.12
N ARG A 75 5.05 13.90 0.82
CA ARG A 75 5.83 15.15 0.84
C ARG A 75 7.32 14.89 1.02
N ALA A 76 7.71 13.97 1.89
CA ALA A 76 9.10 13.58 2.11
C ALA A 76 9.75 12.95 0.86
N PHE A 77 8.97 12.19 0.08
CA PHE A 77 9.40 11.70 -1.23
C PHE A 77 9.42 12.78 -2.32
N GLY A 78 9.04 14.02 -2.01
CA GLY A 78 9.05 15.15 -2.93
C GLY A 78 7.77 15.35 -3.76
N PHE A 79 6.71 14.57 -3.52
CA PHE A 79 5.45 14.76 -4.24
C PHE A 79 4.80 16.11 -3.87
N GLY A 80 4.36 16.85 -4.88
CA GLY A 80 3.77 18.19 -4.72
C GLY A 80 4.78 19.29 -4.37
N CYS A 81 6.09 19.01 -4.48
CA CYS A 81 7.16 19.99 -4.39
C CYS A 81 7.75 20.20 -5.79
N ALA A 82 8.10 21.45 -6.13
CA ALA A 82 8.95 21.69 -7.30
C ALA A 82 10.34 21.08 -7.03
N PRO A 83 10.96 20.42 -8.01
CA PRO A 83 12.34 19.96 -7.86
C PRO A 83 13.24 21.16 -7.57
N ALA A 84 14.16 21.02 -6.63
CA ALA A 84 15.26 21.97 -6.47
C ALA A 84 16.24 21.75 -7.63
N VAL A 85 15.88 22.23 -8.82
CA VAL A 85 16.80 22.33 -9.95
C VAL A 85 17.52 23.67 -9.83
N GLY A 86 18.83 23.58 -9.59
CA GLY A 86 19.82 24.64 -9.81
C GLY A 86 20.77 24.18 -10.90
#